data_AF-M5BZ54-F1
#
_entry.id   AF-M5BZ54-F1
#
_cell.length_a   1.000
_cell.length_b   1.000
_cell.length_c   1.000
_cell.angle_alpha   90.00
_cell.angle_beta   90.00
_cell.angle_gamma   90.00
#
_symmetry.space_group_name_H-M   'P 1'
#
loop_
_entity.id
_entity.type
_entity.pdbx_description
1 polymer ?
#
loop_
_entity_poly.entity_id
_entity_poly.type
_entity_poly.pdbx_seq_one_letter_code
_entity_poly.pdbx_strand_id
1 'polypeptide(L)'
;MVALRHLVVLALATVTLAFPTPTIDSSHLSKRTISGATAGKCGKNSFSPTQVEAAASAAASRVAQGEQGQVGKNKYPHKFNNREGF
;
A
#
# COMPACT_ATOMS: atom_id res chain seq x y z
N MET A 1 -52.49 -25.71 17.31
CA MET A 1 -51.87 -24.86 16.27
C MET A 1 -50.76 -24.03 16.91
N VAL A 2 -49.56 -24.59 17.04
CA VAL A 2 -48.36 -23.88 17.55
C VAL A 2 -47.43 -23.67 16.36
N ALA A 3 -47.91 -22.88 15.40
CA ALA A 3 -47.21 -22.57 14.15
C ALA A 3 -46.99 -21.06 14.00
N LEU A 4 -46.67 -20.38 15.10
CA LEU A 4 -46.46 -18.93 15.14
C LEU A 4 -45.24 -18.57 16.00
N ARG A 5 -44.18 -19.39 15.95
CA ARG A 5 -42.92 -19.14 16.67
C ARG A 5 -41.68 -19.00 15.77
N HIS A 6 -41.84 -19.07 14.44
CA HIS A 6 -40.69 -19.17 13.53
C HIS A 6 -40.65 -18.14 12.38
N LEU A 7 -41.39 -17.02 12.45
CA LEU A 7 -41.56 -16.13 11.28
C LEU A 7 -41.37 -14.62 11.52
N VAL A 8 -40.64 -14.14 12.54
CA VAL A 8 -40.49 -12.68 12.78
C VAL A 8 -39.07 -12.20 13.14
N VAL A 9 -38.00 -12.96 12.88
CA VAL A 9 -36.63 -12.41 13.05
C VAL A 9 -35.83 -12.55 11.75
N LEU A 10 -36.45 -12.07 10.67
CA LEU A 10 -35.75 -11.63 9.48
C LEU A 10 -35.69 -10.09 9.56
N ALA A 11 -34.52 -9.53 9.19
CA ALA A 11 -34.22 -8.12 9.04
C ALA A 11 -33.68 -7.38 10.28
N LEU A 12 -32.36 -7.47 10.47
CA LEU A 12 -31.60 -6.23 10.68
C LEU A 12 -30.22 -6.37 10.02
N ALA A 13 -30.19 -6.06 8.73
CA ALA A 13 -28.97 -5.84 7.98
C ALA A 13 -28.23 -4.66 8.62
N THR A 14 -27.10 -4.93 9.26
CA THR A 14 -26.20 -3.89 9.75
C THR A 14 -25.50 -3.25 8.57
N VAL A 15 -25.99 -2.08 8.16
CA VAL A 15 -25.30 -1.18 7.25
C VAL A 15 -23.98 -0.80 7.92
N THR A 16 -22.90 -1.46 7.53
CA THR A 16 -21.56 -1.02 7.88
C THR A 16 -21.29 0.25 7.07
N LEU A 17 -21.17 1.37 7.77
CA LEU A 17 -20.71 2.63 7.19
C LEU A 17 -19.28 2.41 6.68
N ALA A 18 -19.16 2.17 5.38
CA ALA A 18 -17.89 2.28 4.67
C ALA A 18 -17.49 3.76 4.71
N PHE A 19 -16.72 4.14 5.72
CA PHE A 19 -16.03 5.42 5.71
C PHE A 19 -15.12 5.43 4.48
N PRO A 20 -15.20 6.44 3.60
CA PRO A 20 -14.25 6.56 2.51
C PRO A 20 -12.87 6.74 3.13
N THR A 21 -12.02 5.73 2.97
CA THR A 21 -10.60 5.81 3.28
C THR A 21 -10.04 7.01 2.51
N PRO A 22 -9.32 7.95 3.16
CA PRO A 22 -8.72 9.05 2.45
C PRO A 22 -7.81 8.50 1.35
N THR A 23 -8.23 8.69 0.10
CA THR A 23 -7.41 8.42 -1.07
C THR A 23 -6.29 9.44 -1.06
N ILE A 24 -5.15 9.08 -0.44
CA ILE A 24 -3.91 9.79 -0.67
C ILE A 24 -3.60 9.62 -2.14
N ASP A 25 -3.76 10.72 -2.87
CA ASP A 25 -3.51 10.84 -4.29
C ASP A 25 -2.05 10.45 -4.57
N SER A 26 -1.85 9.17 -4.87
CA SER A 26 -0.55 8.56 -5.18
C SER A 26 -0.26 8.67 -6.68
N SER A 27 -0.89 9.63 -7.36
CA SER A 27 -0.96 9.81 -8.81
C SER A 27 0.40 10.00 -9.49
N HIS A 28 1.48 10.22 -8.72
CA HIS A 28 2.84 10.29 -9.25
C HIS A 28 3.56 8.92 -9.35
N LEU A 29 3.05 7.86 -8.72
CA LEU A 29 3.65 6.51 -8.70
C LEU A 29 2.91 5.49 -9.57
N SER A 30 2.04 5.95 -10.47
CA SER A 30 1.28 5.09 -11.38
C SER A 30 2.16 4.30 -12.36
N LYS A 31 3.42 4.72 -12.55
CA LYS A 31 4.43 3.92 -13.27
C LYS A 31 4.90 2.77 -12.36
N ARG A 32 4.32 1.59 -12.57
CA ARG A 32 4.70 0.34 -11.88
C ARG A 32 6.13 -0.12 -12.19
N THR A 33 6.71 0.40 -13.28
CA THR A 33 8.08 0.12 -13.70
C THR A 33 8.88 1.42 -13.75
N ILE A 34 9.98 1.45 -13.01
CA ILE A 34 10.95 2.53 -12.95
C ILE A 34 12.18 2.12 -13.75
N SER A 35 12.63 2.97 -14.65
CA SER A 35 13.82 2.78 -15.49
C SER A 35 14.67 4.05 -15.51
N GLY A 36 15.96 3.90 -15.84
CA GLY A 36 16.94 4.97 -15.85
C GLY A 36 17.58 5.23 -14.49
N ALA A 37 17.53 4.26 -13.55
CA ALA A 37 18.22 4.42 -12.28
C ALA A 37 19.74 4.29 -12.47
N THR A 38 20.50 4.96 -11.63
CA THR A 38 21.96 4.82 -11.59
C THR A 38 22.35 3.72 -10.60
N ALA A 39 23.52 3.11 -10.80
CA ALA A 39 24.11 2.21 -9.81
C ALA A 39 24.27 2.95 -8.47
N GLY A 40 24.01 2.25 -7.37
CA GLY A 40 24.07 2.80 -6.02
C GLY A 40 25.19 2.16 -5.20
N LYS A 41 25.97 2.96 -4.48
CA LYS A 41 26.92 2.46 -3.48
C LYS A 41 26.54 2.99 -2.11
N CYS A 42 26.06 2.08 -1.25
CA CYS A 42 25.61 2.39 0.10
C CYS A 42 26.61 1.80 1.11
N GLY A 43 27.62 2.58 1.47
CA GLY A 43 28.72 2.14 2.34
C GLY A 43 29.52 1.01 1.69
N LYS A 44 29.45 -0.20 2.26
CA LYS A 44 30.14 -1.40 1.74
C LYS A 44 29.33 -2.16 0.69
N ASN A 45 28.05 -1.82 0.51
CA ASN A 45 27.18 -2.51 -0.43
C ASN A 45 27.13 -1.75 -1.76
N SER A 46 27.28 -2.49 -2.86
CA SER A 46 27.13 -1.97 -4.21
C SER A 46 25.93 -2.62 -4.87
N PHE A 47 25.12 -1.82 -5.55
CA PHE A 47 23.91 -2.24 -6.24
C PHE A 47 24.01 -1.86 -7.71
N SER A 48 23.75 -2.81 -8.60
CA SER A 48 23.65 -2.53 -10.03
C SER A 48 22.43 -1.63 -10.32
N PRO A 49 22.43 -0.90 -11.45
CA PRO A 49 21.27 -0.13 -11.88
C PRO A 49 19.98 -0.97 -11.88
N THR A 50 20.06 -2.21 -12.39
CA THR A 50 18.93 -3.14 -12.44
C THR A 50 18.38 -3.52 -11.07
N GLN A 51 19.22 -3.66 -10.06
CA GLN A 51 18.79 -3.93 -8.68
C GLN A 51 18.05 -2.73 -8.09
N VAL A 52 18.54 -1.51 -8.36
CA VAL A 52 17.89 -0.27 -7.92
C VAL A 52 16.53 -0.10 -8.59
N GLU A 53 16.46 -0.30 -9.91
CA GLU A 53 15.22 -0.22 -10.69
C GLU A 53 14.17 -1.24 -10.23
N ALA A 54 14.58 -2.49 -9.99
CA ALA A 54 13.70 -3.55 -9.51
C ALA A 54 13.13 -3.21 -8.12
N ALA A 55 13.98 -2.74 -7.20
CA ALA A 55 13.55 -2.34 -5.87
C ALA A 55 12.59 -1.13 -5.92
N ALA A 56 12.89 -0.13 -6.75
CA ALA A 56 12.07 1.06 -6.90
C ALA A 56 10.70 0.73 -7.53
N SER A 57 10.68 -0.15 -8.54
CA SER A 57 9.44 -0.64 -9.18
C SER A 57 8.57 -1.45 -8.22
N ALA A 58 9.19 -2.31 -7.40
CA ALA A 58 8.48 -3.05 -6.35
C ALA A 58 7.90 -2.11 -5.30
N ALA A 59 8.64 -1.08 -4.88
CA ALA A 59 8.15 -0.07 -3.95
C ALA A 59 6.97 0.72 -4.54
N ALA A 60 7.05 1.17 -5.79
CA ALA A 60 5.97 1.88 -6.48
C ALA A 60 4.69 1.04 -6.54
N SER A 61 4.82 -0.26 -6.88
CA SER A 61 3.70 -1.20 -6.92
C SER A 61 3.04 -1.40 -5.54
N ARG A 62 3.82 -1.36 -4.47
CA ARG A 62 3.34 -1.48 -3.08
C ARG A 62 2.67 -0.19 -2.60
N VAL A 63 3.21 0.99 -2.95
CA VAL A 63 2.57 2.27 -2.64
C VAL A 63 1.18 2.35 -3.28
N ALA A 64 1.04 1.88 -4.53
CA ALA A 64 -0.26 1.85 -5.22
C ALA A 64 -1.31 0.95 -4.53
N GLN A 65 -0.90 0.05 -3.63
CA GLN A 65 -1.79 -0.80 -2.84
C GLN A 65 -2.22 -0.17 -1.51
N GLY A 66 -1.74 1.03 -1.17
CA GLY A 66 -2.04 1.69 0.10
C GLY A 66 -1.43 0.97 1.30
N GLU A 67 -2.07 1.08 2.47
CA GLU A 67 -1.58 0.47 3.72
C GLU A 67 -1.47 -1.05 3.63
N GLN A 68 -2.31 -1.70 2.82
CA GLN A 68 -2.29 -3.15 2.58
C GLN A 68 -1.03 -3.61 1.82
N GLY A 69 -0.39 -2.69 1.08
CA GLY A 69 0.88 -2.94 0.41
C GLY A 69 2.09 -2.83 1.33
N GLN A 70 1.91 -2.39 2.58
CA GLN A 70 3.03 -2.23 3.51
C GLN A 70 3.45 -3.57 4.12
N VAL A 71 4.76 -3.76 4.26
CA VAL A 71 5.37 -4.98 4.77
C VAL A 71 6.28 -4.70 5.96
N GLY A 72 6.33 -5.67 6.88
CA GLY A 72 7.16 -5.63 8.06
C GLY A 72 6.66 -4.70 9.17
N LYS A 73 7.29 -4.80 10.35
CA LYS A 73 6.91 -4.00 11.54
C LYS A 73 7.09 -2.49 11.33
N ASN A 74 8.02 -2.11 10.45
CA ASN A 74 8.34 -0.72 10.13
C ASN A 74 7.46 -0.15 9.00
N LYS A 75 6.52 -0.94 8.45
CA LYS A 75 5.54 -0.49 7.43
C LYS A 75 6.17 0.07 6.14
N TYR A 76 7.08 -0.67 5.51
CA TYR A 76 7.64 -0.26 4.22
C TYR A 76 6.71 -0.62 3.05
N PRO A 77 6.57 0.21 2.00
CA PRO A 77 7.12 1.56 1.88
C PRO A 77 6.32 2.60 2.70
N HIS A 78 7.01 3.59 3.24
CA HIS A 78 6.42 4.72 3.97
C HIS A 78 6.97 6.05 3.47
N LYS A 79 6.36 7.16 3.90
CA LYS A 79 6.82 8.51 3.58
C LYS A 79 8.27 8.72 4.04
N PHE A 80 9.10 9.27 3.14
CA PHE A 80 10.40 9.82 3.47
C PHE A 80 10.27 11.32 3.68
N ASN A 81 10.68 11.84 4.84
CA ASN A 81 10.47 13.24 5.21
C ASN A 81 11.61 14.18 4.79
N ASN A 82 12.72 13.66 4.27
CA ASN A 82 13.91 14.40 3.87
C ASN A 82 14.33 15.50 4.86
N ARG A 83 14.50 15.17 6.14
CA ARG A 83 14.94 16.14 7.16
C ARG A 83 16.42 16.50 7.01
N GLU A 84 17.13 15.63 6.33
CA GLU A 84 18.57 15.69 6.05
C GLU A 84 18.91 16.61 4.87
N GLY A 85 17.94 16.91 3.99
CA GLY A 85 18.12 17.86 2.88
C GLY A 85 18.93 17.31 1.70
N PHE A 86 18.72 16.04 1.33
CA PHE A 86 19.28 15.43 0.12
C PHE A 86 18.67 16.01 -1.15
#